data_AF-A0A6A2YUR9-F1
#
_entry.id   AF-A0A6A2YUR9-F1
#
_cell.length_a   1.000
_cell.length_b   1.000
_cell.length_c   1.000
_cell.angle_alpha   90.00
_cell.angle_beta   90.00
_cell.angle_gamma   90.00
#
_symmetry.space_group_name_H-M   'P 1'
#
loop_
_entity.id
_entity.type
_entity.pdbx_description
1 polymer ?
#
loop_
_entity_poly.entity_id
_entity_poly.type
_entity_poly.pdbx_seq_one_letter_code
_entity_poly.pdbx_strand_id
1 'polypeptide(L)'
;MYRLRNVLDETVIVESPRNKVLNLIRKMNPDVFILGVVNGAYTAPFFITRFREALFHYSTLFDMLETNVPPEIPERMLIERDIFGWEAMNVIACEGAERIERPETYKQWQMRNTRAGLRQLPLNEEIMKTAKERVDTCYHKDFVVDEDNRWLIQGWKGRTVYALSTWVPASLHSDGSHR
;
A
#
# COMPACT_ATOMS: atom_id res chain seq x y z
N MET A 1 -9.12 5.14 -0.38
CA MET A 1 -8.07 4.16 -0.03
C MET A 1 -7.03 4.10 -1.16
N TYR A 2 -5.76 3.75 -0.90
CA TYR A 2 -4.65 3.60 -1.89
C TYR A 2 -4.12 4.84 -2.63
N ARG A 3 -4.61 6.05 -2.34
CA ARG A 3 -4.25 7.28 -3.09
C ARG A 3 -2.96 7.98 -2.65
N LEU A 4 -2.41 7.64 -1.48
CA LEU A 4 -1.22 8.32 -0.96
C LEU A 4 0.05 8.09 -1.81
N ARG A 5 0.05 7.05 -2.66
CA ARG A 5 1.13 6.81 -3.63
C ARG A 5 1.26 7.93 -4.68
N ASN A 6 0.22 8.75 -4.88
CA ASN A 6 0.22 9.85 -5.86
C ASN A 6 0.63 11.19 -5.22
N VAL A 7 0.81 11.23 -3.90
CA VAL A 7 1.25 12.42 -3.18
C VAL A 7 2.77 12.48 -3.28
N LEU A 8 3.33 13.66 -3.60
CA LEU A 8 4.77 13.86 -3.67
C LEU A 8 5.46 13.48 -2.35
N ASP A 9 6.70 13.03 -2.47
CA ASP A 9 7.54 12.57 -1.37
C ASP A 9 8.84 13.42 -1.29
N GLU A 10 9.70 13.05 -0.34
CA GLU A 10 10.98 13.69 -0.07
C GLU A 10 11.97 13.63 -1.23
N THR A 11 11.74 12.80 -2.26
CA THR A 11 12.58 12.76 -3.47
C THR A 11 12.33 13.94 -4.41
N VAL A 12 11.24 14.69 -4.19
CA VAL A 12 10.88 15.88 -4.98
C VAL A 12 10.88 17.15 -4.12
N ILE A 13 10.36 17.09 -2.89
CA ILE A 13 10.26 18.24 -1.99
C ILE A 13 10.70 17.82 -0.58
N VAL A 14 11.68 18.55 0.00
CA VAL A 14 12.24 18.26 1.34
C VAL A 14 11.13 18.16 2.41
N GLU A 15 10.18 19.09 2.40
CA GLU A 15 8.96 18.99 3.20
C GLU A 15 7.90 18.13 2.50
N SER A 16 7.94 16.82 2.75
CA SER A 16 7.01 15.88 2.13
C SER A 16 5.53 16.21 2.40
N PRO A 17 4.72 16.44 1.34
CA PRO A 17 3.28 16.61 1.45
C PRO A 17 2.56 15.42 2.11
N ARG A 18 3.14 14.20 2.05
CA ARG A 18 2.60 13.03 2.79
C ARG A 18 2.54 13.30 4.29
N ASN A 19 3.56 13.93 4.85
CA ASN A 19 3.60 14.28 6.27
C ASN A 19 2.55 15.35 6.60
N LYS A 20 2.32 16.32 5.69
CA LYS A 20 1.26 17.34 5.84
C LYS A 20 -0.13 16.68 5.89
N VAL A 21 -0.39 15.70 5.00
CA VAL A 21 -1.64 14.93 5.00
C VAL A 21 -1.82 14.15 6.29
N LEU A 22 -0.81 13.40 6.76
CA LEU A 22 -0.90 12.64 8.01
C LEU A 22 -1.09 13.53 9.24
N ASN A 23 -0.41 14.68 9.29
CA ASN A 23 -0.58 15.65 10.36
C ASN A 23 -2.00 16.24 10.37
N LEU A 24 -2.59 16.48 9.18
CA LEU A 24 -3.98 16.90 9.08
C LEU A 24 -4.94 15.82 9.58
N ILE A 25 -4.73 14.56 9.18
CA ILE A 25 -5.52 13.41 9.66
C ILE A 25 -5.49 13.31 11.18
N ARG A 26 -4.30 13.44 11.79
CA ARG A 26 -4.18 13.46 13.25
C ARG A 26 -4.95 14.63 13.88
N LYS A 27 -4.84 15.84 13.31
CA LYS A 27 -5.54 17.04 13.82
C LYS A 27 -7.06 16.92 13.76
N MET A 28 -7.60 16.19 12.78
CA MET A 28 -9.03 15.91 12.71
C MET A 28 -9.53 14.99 13.85
N ASN A 29 -8.61 14.38 14.60
CA ASN A 29 -8.88 13.53 15.74
C ASN A 29 -9.95 12.44 15.47
N PRO A 30 -9.80 11.60 14.42
CA PRO A 30 -10.78 10.58 14.10
C PRO A 30 -10.82 9.46 15.15
N ASP A 31 -11.99 8.85 15.34
CA ASP A 31 -12.14 7.65 16.18
C ASP A 31 -11.32 6.48 15.63
N VAL A 32 -11.28 6.33 14.30
CA VAL A 32 -10.44 5.37 13.58
C VAL A 32 -10.06 5.96 12.21
N PHE A 33 -8.77 5.85 11.87
CA PHE A 33 -8.24 6.09 10.53
C PHE A 33 -7.82 4.76 9.89
N ILE A 34 -8.44 4.43 8.75
CA ILE A 34 -8.11 3.22 7.98
C ILE A 34 -7.19 3.60 6.81
N LEU A 35 -6.00 3.02 6.79
CA LEU A 35 -5.00 3.23 5.76
C LEU A 35 -4.86 1.97 4.91
N GLY A 36 -5.14 2.08 3.62
CA GLY A 36 -4.78 1.07 2.62
C GLY A 36 -3.72 1.62 1.66
N VAL A 37 -2.68 0.82 1.40
CA VAL A 37 -1.52 1.20 0.57
C VAL A 37 -1.21 0.14 -0.48
N VAL A 38 -0.71 0.59 -1.63
CA VAL A 38 -0.04 -0.29 -2.60
C VAL A 38 1.37 -0.51 -2.08
N ASN A 39 1.74 -1.77 -1.85
CA ASN A 39 3.05 -2.14 -1.36
C ASN A 39 4.04 -2.22 -2.53
N GLY A 40 4.81 -1.15 -2.72
CA GLY A 40 5.83 -1.05 -3.77
C GLY A 40 7.09 -0.36 -3.28
N ALA A 41 8.25 -0.83 -3.73
CA ALA A 41 9.57 -0.28 -3.41
C ALA A 41 10.23 0.44 -4.62
N TYR A 42 9.42 0.88 -5.59
CA TYR A 42 9.87 1.54 -6.82
C TYR A 42 9.72 3.07 -6.76
N THR A 43 9.95 3.67 -5.60
CA THR A 43 10.13 5.12 -5.42
C THR A 43 11.59 5.58 -5.53
N ALA A 44 12.52 4.65 -5.70
CA ALA A 44 13.94 4.93 -5.77
C ALA A 44 14.28 5.97 -6.85
N PRO A 45 15.19 6.92 -6.57
CA PRO A 45 15.61 7.92 -7.56
C PRO A 45 16.37 7.28 -8.72
N PHE A 46 17.09 6.18 -8.47
CA PHE A 46 17.87 5.48 -9.49
C PHE A 46 17.01 4.63 -10.41
N PHE A 47 17.09 4.89 -11.72
CA PHE A 47 16.29 4.25 -12.76
C PHE A 47 16.36 2.72 -12.73
N ILE A 48 17.57 2.12 -12.72
CA ILE A 48 17.71 0.65 -12.83
C ILE A 48 17.04 -0.08 -11.66
N THR A 49 17.24 0.39 -10.43
CA THR A 49 16.58 -0.16 -9.24
C THR A 49 15.07 -0.03 -9.37
N ARG A 50 14.59 1.16 -9.72
CA ARG A 50 13.17 1.43 -9.87
C ARG A 50 12.52 0.58 -10.96
N PHE A 51 13.13 0.50 -12.14
CA PHE A 51 12.67 -0.28 -13.28
C PHE A 51 12.52 -1.75 -12.89
N ARG A 52 13.53 -2.33 -12.24
CA ARG A 52 13.48 -3.72 -11.79
C ARG A 52 12.34 -3.98 -10.80
N GLU A 53 12.19 -3.12 -9.80
CA GLU A 53 11.13 -3.26 -8.80
C GLU A 53 9.72 -3.06 -9.39
N ALA A 54 9.57 -2.14 -10.35
CA ALA A 54 8.34 -1.91 -11.09
C ALA A 54 8.00 -3.10 -11.98
N LEU A 55 8.97 -3.62 -12.74
CA LEU A 55 8.80 -4.81 -13.57
C LEU A 55 8.27 -5.98 -12.73
N PHE A 56 8.92 -6.29 -11.60
CA PHE A 56 8.46 -7.37 -10.74
C PHE A 56 7.06 -7.11 -10.16
N HIS A 57 6.73 -5.86 -9.80
CA HIS A 57 5.40 -5.53 -9.30
C HIS A 57 4.32 -5.74 -10.36
N TYR A 58 4.47 -5.15 -11.54
CA TYR A 58 3.46 -5.27 -12.59
C TYR A 58 3.41 -6.68 -13.18
N SER A 59 4.54 -7.36 -13.38
CA SER A 59 4.52 -8.77 -13.80
C SER A 59 3.70 -9.66 -12.85
N THR A 60 3.74 -9.38 -11.54
CA THR A 60 2.90 -10.08 -10.55
C THR A 60 1.41 -9.80 -10.77
N LEU A 61 1.05 -8.56 -11.08
CA LEU A 61 -0.35 -8.16 -11.34
C LEU A 61 -0.88 -8.74 -12.66
N PHE A 62 -0.05 -8.75 -13.71
CA PHE A 62 -0.41 -9.36 -14.99
C PHE A 62 -0.54 -10.88 -14.87
N ASP A 63 0.39 -11.57 -14.21
CA ASP A 63 0.30 -13.01 -13.94
C ASP A 63 -0.92 -13.37 -13.10
N MET A 64 -1.28 -12.52 -12.11
CA MET A 64 -2.52 -12.67 -11.35
C MET A 64 -3.75 -12.59 -12.26
N LEU A 65 -3.87 -11.57 -13.11
CA LEU A 65 -5.02 -11.45 -14.01
C LEU A 65 -5.07 -12.59 -15.03
N GLU A 66 -3.92 -12.96 -15.59
CA GLU A 66 -3.81 -14.06 -16.55
C GLU A 66 -4.29 -15.39 -15.97
N THR A 67 -3.94 -15.66 -14.72
CA THR A 67 -4.33 -16.90 -14.04
C THR A 67 -5.81 -16.92 -13.66
N ASN A 68 -6.39 -15.77 -13.30
CA ASN A 68 -7.70 -15.72 -12.64
C ASN A 68 -8.83 -15.18 -13.52
N VAL A 69 -8.53 -14.54 -14.64
CA VAL A 69 -9.53 -13.87 -15.49
C VAL A 69 -9.39 -14.35 -16.94
N PRO A 70 -10.46 -14.94 -17.53
CA PRO A 70 -10.43 -15.37 -18.93
C PRO A 70 -10.05 -14.22 -19.89
N PRO A 71 -9.28 -14.50 -20.94
CA PRO A 71 -8.78 -13.46 -21.86
C PRO A 71 -9.89 -12.78 -22.67
N GLU A 72 -11.06 -13.41 -22.81
CA GLU A 72 -12.21 -12.86 -23.53
C GLU A 72 -12.93 -11.75 -22.76
N ILE A 73 -12.65 -11.58 -21.46
CA ILE A 73 -13.27 -10.57 -20.59
C ILE A 73 -12.72 -9.18 -20.96
N PRO A 74 -13.52 -8.26 -21.53
CA PRO A 74 -13.03 -6.96 -21.98
C PRO A 74 -12.48 -6.10 -20.83
N GLU A 75 -13.04 -6.24 -19.63
CA GLU A 75 -12.59 -5.54 -18.43
C GLU A 75 -11.15 -5.91 -18.05
N ARG A 76 -10.70 -7.12 -18.37
CA ARG A 76 -9.31 -7.53 -18.16
C ARG A 76 -8.38 -6.64 -18.98
N MET A 77 -8.69 -6.46 -20.27
CA MET A 77 -7.90 -5.60 -21.16
C MET A 77 -7.89 -4.14 -20.68
N LEU A 78 -9.02 -3.64 -20.17
CA LEU A 78 -9.10 -2.30 -19.61
C LEU A 78 -8.17 -2.16 -18.38
N ILE A 79 -8.18 -3.13 -17.46
CA ILE A 79 -7.30 -3.10 -16.29
C ILE A 79 -5.82 -3.20 -16.72
N GLU A 80 -5.49 -4.16 -17.58
CA GLU A 80 -4.12 -4.39 -18.04
C GLU A 80 -3.55 -3.17 -18.79
N ARG A 81 -4.30 -2.60 -19.73
CA ARG A 81 -3.83 -1.50 -20.58
C ARG A 81 -3.95 -0.14 -19.88
N ASP A 82 -5.15 0.19 -19.40
CA ASP A 82 -5.49 1.56 -19.02
C ASP A 82 -5.18 1.85 -17.54
N ILE A 83 -5.00 0.81 -16.72
CA ILE A 83 -4.59 0.96 -15.32
C ILE A 83 -3.14 0.54 -15.18
N PHE A 84 -2.82 -0.76 -15.28
CA PHE A 84 -1.47 -1.25 -15.00
C PHE A 84 -0.45 -0.78 -16.03
N GLY A 85 -0.80 -0.79 -17.32
CA GLY A 85 0.05 -0.30 -18.39
C GLY A 85 0.40 1.18 -18.22
N TRP A 86 -0.60 2.02 -17.91
CA TRP A 86 -0.38 3.43 -17.64
C TRP A 86 0.48 3.67 -16.39
N GLU A 87 0.19 2.98 -15.29
CA GLU A 87 0.94 3.11 -14.04
C GLU A 87 2.41 2.65 -14.22
N ALA A 88 2.64 1.55 -14.94
CA ALA A 88 3.98 1.06 -15.29
C ALA A 88 4.74 2.07 -16.14
N MET A 89 4.10 2.61 -17.18
CA MET A 89 4.69 3.62 -18.05
C MET A 89 5.04 4.89 -17.27
N ASN A 90 4.20 5.34 -16.33
CA ASN A 90 4.52 6.49 -15.50
C ASN A 90 5.77 6.26 -14.63
N VAL A 91 5.96 5.07 -14.08
CA VAL A 91 7.16 4.74 -13.28
C VAL A 91 8.44 4.67 -14.12
N ILE A 92 8.32 4.18 -15.36
CA ILE A 92 9.47 3.94 -16.26
C ILE A 92 9.86 5.22 -17.00
N ALA A 93 8.90 5.94 -17.57
CA ALA A 93 9.17 7.04 -18.50
C ALA A 93 9.26 8.42 -17.81
N CYS A 94 8.71 8.58 -16.61
CA CYS A 94 8.67 9.88 -15.94
C CYS A 94 9.68 9.98 -14.78
N GLU A 95 10.18 11.20 -14.57
CA GLU A 95 11.12 11.55 -13.50
C GLU A 95 10.63 12.76 -12.72
N GLY A 96 11.27 13.05 -11.58
CA GLY A 96 10.98 14.24 -10.79
C GLY A 96 9.49 14.42 -10.51
N ALA A 97 8.98 15.65 -10.58
CA ALA A 97 7.57 15.94 -10.29
C ALA A 97 6.58 15.33 -11.32
N GLU A 98 7.04 14.96 -12.52
CA GLU A 98 6.18 14.36 -13.57
C GLU A 98 5.85 12.89 -13.27
N ARG A 99 6.67 12.22 -12.45
CA ARG A 99 6.34 10.87 -11.97
C ARG A 99 5.28 10.96 -10.87
N ILE A 100 4.12 10.35 -11.15
CA ILE A 100 2.94 10.32 -10.29
C ILE A 100 2.97 9.09 -9.38
N GLU A 101 3.25 7.91 -9.93
CA GLU A 101 3.22 6.64 -9.21
C GLU A 101 4.45 6.47 -8.32
N ARG A 102 4.24 6.67 -7.01
CA ARG A 102 5.29 6.68 -5.99
C ARG A 102 4.91 5.84 -4.77
N PRO A 103 4.66 4.53 -4.93
CA PRO A 103 4.29 3.71 -3.78
C PRO A 103 5.46 3.53 -2.82
N GLU A 104 5.09 3.42 -1.55
CA GLU A 104 5.98 3.07 -0.47
C GLU A 104 5.50 1.77 0.15
N THR A 105 6.44 1.01 0.70
CA THR A 105 6.12 -0.22 1.43
C THR A 105 5.27 0.09 2.66
N TYR A 106 4.47 -0.89 3.11
CA TYR A 106 3.70 -0.71 4.36
C TYR A 106 4.60 -0.45 5.57
N LYS A 107 5.85 -0.95 5.56
CA LYS A 107 6.86 -0.66 6.59
C LYS A 107 7.29 0.81 6.60
N GLN A 108 7.42 1.44 5.44
CA GLN A 108 7.66 2.88 5.36
C GLN A 108 6.45 3.68 5.86
N TRP A 109 5.23 3.25 5.48
CA TRP A 109 4.01 3.84 6.01
C TRP A 109 3.85 3.66 7.52
N GLN A 110 4.26 2.53 8.09
CA GLN A 110 4.30 2.31 9.54
C GLN A 110 5.11 3.43 10.22
N MET A 111 6.33 3.68 9.73
CA MET A 111 7.19 4.73 10.28
C MET A 111 6.56 6.13 10.14
N ARG A 112 5.95 6.44 8.99
CA ARG A 112 5.30 7.73 8.76
C ARG A 112 4.14 7.97 9.72
N ASN A 113 3.25 6.99 9.88
CA ASN A 113 2.10 7.11 10.78
C ASN A 113 2.55 7.29 12.24
N THR A 114 3.51 6.49 12.70
CA THR A 114 4.06 6.61 14.06
C THR A 114 4.69 8.00 14.27
N ARG A 115 5.48 8.50 13.32
CA ARG A 115 6.09 9.85 13.40
C ARG A 115 5.06 10.97 13.36
N ALA A 116 3.97 10.79 12.65
CA ALA A 116 2.84 11.72 12.68
C ALA A 116 2.11 11.69 14.04
N GLY A 117 2.41 10.72 14.91
CA GLY A 117 1.78 10.49 16.22
C GLY A 117 0.40 9.84 16.10
N LEU A 118 0.28 8.91 15.16
CA LEU A 118 -0.81 7.95 15.10
C LEU A 118 -0.34 6.66 15.77
N ARG A 119 -1.23 6.04 16.54
CA ARG A 119 -1.04 4.74 17.19
C ARG A 119 -1.82 3.67 16.43
N GLN A 120 -1.14 2.62 16.01
CA GLN A 120 -1.76 1.50 15.30
C GLN A 120 -2.66 0.69 16.24
N LEU A 121 -3.80 0.25 15.74
CA LEU A 121 -4.70 -0.68 16.41
C LEU A 121 -4.41 -2.13 15.98
N PRO A 122 -4.69 -3.13 16.84
CA PRO A 122 -4.69 -4.53 16.40
C PRO A 122 -5.80 -4.77 15.37
N LEU A 123 -5.59 -5.77 14.51
CA LEU A 123 -6.64 -6.26 13.63
C LEU A 123 -7.66 -7.06 14.45
N ASN A 124 -8.91 -7.06 13.99
CA ASN A 124 -9.93 -7.89 14.59
C ASN A 124 -9.72 -9.36 14.15
N GLU A 125 -9.55 -10.26 15.12
CA GLU A 125 -9.23 -11.67 14.87
C GLU A 125 -10.32 -12.39 14.07
N GLU A 126 -11.61 -12.08 14.30
CA GLU A 126 -12.74 -12.68 13.59
C GLU A 126 -12.78 -12.22 12.13
N ILE A 127 -12.53 -10.93 11.88
CA ILE A 127 -12.39 -10.40 10.51
C ILE A 127 -11.21 -11.06 9.80
N MET A 128 -10.06 -11.20 10.46
CA MET A 128 -8.88 -11.85 9.88
C MET A 128 -9.15 -13.32 9.56
N LYS A 129 -9.77 -14.06 10.48
CA LYS A 129 -10.16 -15.45 10.26
C LYS A 129 -11.11 -15.59 9.08
N THR A 130 -12.16 -14.77 9.04
CA THR A 130 -13.14 -14.77 7.94
C THR A 130 -12.49 -14.43 6.60
N ALA A 131 -11.57 -13.46 6.58
CA ALA A 131 -10.85 -13.07 5.36
C ALA A 131 -9.95 -14.21 4.86
N LYS A 132 -9.20 -14.86 5.76
CA LYS A 132 -8.35 -16.02 5.42
C LYS A 132 -9.18 -17.20 4.89
N GLU A 133 -10.22 -17.60 5.63
CA GLU A 133 -11.13 -18.68 5.21
C GLU A 133 -11.73 -18.40 3.83
N ARG A 134 -12.19 -17.17 3.59
CA ARG A 134 -12.75 -16.79 2.29
C ARG A 134 -11.72 -16.89 1.15
N VAL A 135 -10.47 -16.47 1.38
CA VAL A 135 -9.41 -16.62 0.38
C VAL A 135 -9.12 -18.09 0.11
N ASP A 136 -9.01 -18.90 1.15
CA ASP A 136 -8.71 -20.33 1.03
C ASP A 136 -9.83 -21.11 0.32
N THR A 137 -11.10 -20.73 0.49
CA THR A 137 -12.23 -21.47 -0.09
C THR A 137 -12.72 -20.94 -1.43
N CYS A 138 -12.55 -19.64 -1.72
CA CYS A 138 -13.20 -19.00 -2.87
C CYS A 138 -12.23 -18.48 -3.93
N TYR A 139 -10.92 -18.43 -3.65
CA TYR A 139 -9.94 -17.84 -4.55
C TYR A 139 -8.87 -18.86 -4.95
N HIS A 140 -8.11 -18.53 -5.99
CA HIS A 140 -6.96 -19.33 -6.38
C HIS A 140 -5.95 -19.43 -5.25
N LYS A 141 -5.37 -20.62 -5.04
CA LYS A 141 -4.44 -20.96 -3.94
C LYS A 141 -3.20 -20.05 -3.81
N ASP A 142 -2.88 -19.31 -4.85
CA ASP A 142 -1.73 -18.39 -4.88
C ASP A 142 -2.07 -16.99 -4.33
N PHE A 143 -3.36 -16.69 -4.11
CA PHE A 143 -3.75 -15.53 -3.32
C PHE A 143 -3.39 -15.73 -1.86
N VAL A 144 -2.89 -14.67 -1.23
CA VAL A 144 -2.49 -14.68 0.17
C VAL A 144 -3.16 -13.54 0.89
N VAL A 145 -3.78 -13.84 2.04
CA VAL A 145 -4.15 -12.86 3.06
C VAL A 145 -3.47 -13.26 4.36
N ASP A 146 -2.69 -12.37 4.93
CA ASP A 146 -2.00 -12.63 6.19
C ASP A 146 -1.87 -11.38 7.06
N GLU A 147 -1.36 -11.56 8.27
CA GLU A 147 -1.02 -10.47 9.18
C GLU A 147 0.50 -10.34 9.32
N ASP A 148 1.02 -9.13 9.09
CA ASP A 148 2.39 -8.77 9.46
C ASP A 148 2.40 -7.47 10.27
N ASN A 149 2.89 -7.51 11.52
CA ASN A 149 2.98 -6.33 12.39
C ASN A 149 1.65 -5.52 12.46
N ARG A 150 0.52 -6.20 12.65
CA ARG A 150 -0.85 -5.62 12.67
C ARG A 150 -1.26 -4.96 11.35
N TRP A 151 -0.61 -5.29 10.24
CA TRP A 151 -1.09 -4.99 8.89
C TRP A 151 -1.74 -6.23 8.31
N LEU A 152 -2.93 -6.06 7.73
CA LEU A 152 -3.52 -7.05 6.84
C LEU A 152 -2.81 -6.91 5.50
N ILE A 153 -2.03 -7.91 5.12
CA ILE A 153 -1.33 -7.96 3.85
C ILE A 153 -2.07 -8.85 2.85
N GLN A 154 -2.14 -8.40 1.60
CA GLN A 154 -2.73 -9.14 0.49
C GLN A 154 -1.70 -9.31 -0.61
N GLY A 155 -1.62 -10.51 -1.18
CA GLY A 155 -0.57 -10.85 -2.13
C GLY A 155 -0.93 -11.94 -3.12
N TRP A 156 0.01 -12.17 -4.04
CA TRP A 156 -0.06 -13.19 -5.08
C TRP A 156 1.31 -13.87 -5.23
N LYS A 157 1.34 -15.21 -5.21
CA LYS A 157 2.56 -16.04 -5.31
C LYS A 157 3.69 -15.58 -4.38
N GLY A 158 3.34 -15.27 -3.13
CA GLY A 158 4.28 -14.84 -2.10
C GLY A 158 4.71 -13.36 -2.16
N ARG A 159 4.25 -12.58 -3.14
CA ARG A 159 4.50 -11.13 -3.19
C ARG A 159 3.34 -10.35 -2.59
N THR A 160 3.61 -9.55 -1.56
CA THR A 160 2.63 -8.59 -1.01
C THR A 160 2.39 -7.43 -1.97
N VAL A 161 1.15 -7.23 -2.38
CA VAL A 161 0.71 -6.20 -3.33
C VAL A 161 -0.02 -5.07 -2.61
N TYR A 162 -0.89 -5.39 -1.66
CA TYR A 162 -1.64 -4.40 -0.88
C TYR A 162 -1.46 -4.65 0.62
N ALA A 163 -1.58 -3.59 1.40
CA ALA A 163 -1.60 -3.69 2.84
C ALA A 163 -2.61 -2.71 3.45
N LEU A 164 -3.27 -3.12 4.52
CA LEU A 164 -4.22 -2.30 5.28
C LEU A 164 -3.86 -2.29 6.76
N SER A 165 -4.08 -1.15 7.40
CA SER A 165 -3.94 -0.99 8.85
C SER A 165 -4.91 0.06 9.37
N THR A 166 -5.17 0.03 10.67
CA THR A 166 -6.05 0.95 11.38
C THR A 166 -5.28 1.70 12.47
N TRP A 167 -5.64 2.97 12.66
CA TRP A 167 -4.88 3.91 13.48
C TRP A 167 -5.80 4.83 14.25
N VAL A 168 -5.31 5.35 15.38
CA VAL A 168 -5.95 6.43 16.14
C VAL A 168 -4.94 7.52 16.46
N PRO A 169 -5.35 8.77 16.71
CA PRO A 169 -4.49 9.79 17.28
C PRO A 169 -3.86 9.30 18.60
N ALA A 170 -2.54 9.41 18.74
CA ALA A 170 -1.91 9.17 20.03
C ALA A 170 -2.33 10.28 21.01
N SER A 171 -2.88 9.91 22.16
CA SER A 171 -3.20 10.83 23.25
C SER A 171 -1.94 11.52 23.75
N LEU A 172 -2.02 12.82 24.06
CA LEU A 172 -0.92 13.60 24.63
C LEU A 172 -0.60 13.20 26.09
N HIS A 173 -1.37 12.29 26.68
CA HIS A 173 -1.24 11.85 28.08
C HIS A 173 -1.22 10.33 28.19
N SER A 174 -0.02 9.75 28.23
CA SER A 174 0.30 8.55 29.01
C SER A 174 1.77 8.18 28.78
N ASP A 175 2.68 8.95 29.39
CA ASP A 175 4.00 8.46 29.78
C ASP A 175 4.33 9.12 31.12
N GLY A 176 3.82 8.51 32.18
CA GLY A 176 3.98 8.96 33.55
C GLY A 176 3.42 7.92 34.51
N SER A 177 4.31 7.20 35.16
CA SER A 177 4.09 6.30 36.31
C SER A 177 3.43 4.94 36.06
N HIS A 178 4.27 3.94 35.77
CA HIS A 178 4.33 2.74 36.61
C HIS A 178 5.82 2.39 36.82
N ARG A 179 6.36 2.85 37.95
CA ARG A 179 7.38 2.15 38.72
C ARG A 179 6.70 1.57 39.93
#